data_AF-A0A3M1JLV3-F1
#
_entry.id   AF-A0A3M1JLV3-F1
#
_cell.length_a   1.000
_cell.length_b   1.000
_cell.length_c   1.000
_cell.angle_alpha   90.00
_cell.angle_beta   90.00
_cell.angle_gamma   90.00
#
_symmetry.space_group_name_H-M   'P 1'
#
loop_
_entity.id
_entity.type
_entity.pdbx_description
1 polymer ?
#
loop_
_entity_poly.entity_id
_entity_poly.type
_entity_poly.pdbx_seq_one_letter_code
_entity_poly.pdbx_strand_id
1 'polypeptide(L)'
;MAEPLRQANAKPKTVSVLGSTGSVGCNTLDLVRRNAGAFVIEALTAGRNVELLAAQVREFRPKLAVIGDESRYRDLKDALAGTETEVAAGTAAVAEAAARPADWVMSAIVGAAG
;
A
#
# COMPACT_ATOMS: atom_id res chain seq x y z
N MET A 1 35.30 -15.49 7.65
CA MET A 1 34.30 -16.16 6.79
C MET A 1 32.95 -15.95 7.45
N ALA A 2 32.14 -15.02 6.94
CA ALA A 2 30.81 -14.76 7.50
C ALA A 2 29.81 -15.70 6.82
N GLU A 3 29.09 -16.46 7.61
CA GLU A 3 28.04 -17.38 7.18
C GLU A 3 26.86 -16.55 6.63
N PRO A 4 26.37 -16.81 5.40
CA PRO A 4 25.21 -16.08 4.91
C PRO A 4 23.96 -16.62 5.63
N LEU A 5 23.41 -15.82 6.55
CA LEU A 5 22.11 -16.05 7.15
C LEU A 5 21.01 -15.93 6.09
N ARG A 6 20.82 -16.97 5.28
CA ARG A 6 19.54 -17.20 4.59
C ARG A 6 18.57 -17.72 5.63
N GLN A 7 17.75 -16.85 6.22
CA GLN A 7 16.57 -17.30 6.95
C GLN A 7 15.56 -17.88 5.95
N ALA A 8 15.68 -19.17 5.67
CA ALA A 8 14.81 -19.90 4.75
C ALA A 8 13.43 -20.25 5.34
N ASN A 9 12.91 -19.48 6.33
CA ASN A 9 11.60 -19.76 6.94
C ASN A 9 10.92 -18.57 7.64
N ALA A 10 11.28 -17.32 7.31
CA ALA A 10 10.60 -16.16 7.88
C ALA A 10 9.23 -15.97 7.22
N LYS A 11 8.16 -15.89 8.03
CA LYS A 11 6.82 -15.50 7.56
C LYS A 11 6.91 -14.15 6.82
N PRO A 12 6.21 -13.96 5.69
CA PRO A 12 6.23 -12.69 4.96
C PRO A 12 5.86 -11.53 5.89
N LYS A 13 6.60 -10.43 5.78
CA LYS A 13 6.34 -9.22 6.55
C LYS A 13 5.19 -8.43 5.93
N THR A 14 4.24 -8.03 6.76
CA THR A 14 3.12 -7.19 6.35
C THR A 14 3.50 -5.73 6.35
N VAL A 15 3.19 -5.01 5.26
CA VAL A 15 3.57 -3.61 5.08
C VAL A 15 2.37 -2.79 4.63
N SER A 16 2.12 -1.66 5.30
CA SER A 16 1.23 -0.60 4.79
C SER A 16 2.06 0.50 4.14
N VAL A 17 1.67 0.97 2.96
CA VAL A 17 2.36 2.06 2.24
C VAL A 17 1.43 3.24 2.08
N LEU A 18 1.69 4.31 2.84
CA LEU A 18 0.94 5.55 2.78
C LEU A 18 1.56 6.46 1.72
N GLY A 19 0.80 6.93 0.73
CA GLY A 19 1.34 7.71 -0.39
C GLY A 19 2.05 6.85 -1.46
N SER A 20 1.52 5.65 -1.72
CA SER A 20 2.02 4.64 -2.66
C SER A 20 2.26 5.11 -4.10
N THR A 21 1.56 6.16 -4.55
CA THR A 21 1.68 6.71 -5.90
C THR A 21 2.73 7.83 -6.03
N GLY A 22 3.36 8.23 -4.93
CA GLY A 22 4.50 9.15 -4.94
C GLY A 22 5.82 8.41 -5.18
N SER A 23 6.92 9.15 -5.40
CA SER A 23 8.22 8.54 -5.75
C SER A 23 8.71 7.52 -4.71
N VAL A 24 8.62 7.84 -3.41
CA VAL A 24 9.03 6.92 -2.34
C VAL A 24 8.10 5.70 -2.27
N GLY A 25 6.79 5.90 -2.45
CA GLY A 25 5.79 4.83 -2.49
C GLY A 25 6.04 3.85 -3.64
N CYS A 26 6.22 4.37 -4.86
CA CYS A 26 6.53 3.56 -6.04
C CYS A 26 7.84 2.78 -5.86
N ASN A 27 8.90 3.44 -5.39
CA ASN A 27 10.19 2.78 -5.13
C ASN A 27 10.07 1.69 -4.05
N THR A 28 9.23 1.90 -3.02
CA THR A 28 8.94 0.90 -1.99
C THR A 28 8.26 -0.32 -2.63
N LEU A 29 7.25 -0.10 -3.46
CA LEU A 29 6.56 -1.18 -4.16
C LEU A 29 7.44 -1.91 -5.18
N ASP A 30 8.38 -1.21 -5.81
CA ASP A 30 9.39 -1.84 -6.68
C ASP A 30 10.29 -2.82 -5.90
N LEU A 31 10.67 -2.48 -4.66
CA LEU A 31 11.42 -3.39 -3.79
C LEU A 31 10.56 -4.58 -3.35
N VAL A 32 9.29 -4.35 -3.03
CA VAL A 32 8.34 -5.42 -2.71
C VAL A 32 8.19 -6.38 -3.89
N ARG A 33 8.01 -5.86 -5.12
CA ARG A 33 7.91 -6.65 -6.35
C ARG A 33 9.14 -7.53 -6.58
N ARG A 34 10.34 -6.98 -6.38
CA ARG A 34 11.61 -7.72 -6.54
C ARG A 34 11.84 -8.80 -5.48
N ASN A 35 11.16 -8.69 -4.34
CA ASN A 35 11.24 -9.64 -3.23
C ASN A 35 9.88 -10.28 -2.97
N ALA A 36 9.20 -10.68 -4.04
CA ALA A 36 7.90 -11.35 -3.98
C ALA A 36 8.00 -12.58 -3.06
N GLY A 37 7.17 -12.61 -2.01
CA GLY A 37 7.16 -13.66 -0.98
C GLY A 37 7.83 -13.26 0.33
N ALA A 38 8.69 -12.24 0.37
CA ALA A 38 9.21 -11.69 1.63
C ALA A 38 8.24 -10.68 2.26
N PHE A 39 7.39 -10.05 1.44
CA PHE A 39 6.47 -9.01 1.85
C PHE A 39 5.05 -9.25 1.33
N VAL A 40 4.07 -8.81 2.12
CA VAL A 40 2.65 -8.75 1.75
C VAL A 40 2.14 -7.36 2.07
N ILE A 41 1.38 -6.75 1.15
CA ILE A 41 0.83 -5.42 1.38
C ILE A 41 -0.47 -5.53 2.17
N GLU A 42 -0.56 -4.84 3.30
CA GLU A 42 -1.78 -4.73 4.09
C GLU A 42 -2.69 -3.61 3.55
N ALA A 43 -2.14 -2.41 3.37
CA ALA A 43 -2.85 -1.26 2.85
C ALA A 43 -2.02 -0.41 1.88
N LEU A 44 -2.67 0.16 0.87
CA LEU A 44 -2.11 1.20 0.00
C LEU A 44 -2.96 2.46 0.10
N THR A 45 -2.31 3.61 0.23
CA THR A 45 -3.01 4.90 0.11
C THR A 45 -2.41 5.76 -0.98
N ALA A 46 -3.22 6.62 -1.59
CA ALA A 46 -2.79 7.63 -2.54
C ALA A 46 -3.55 8.94 -2.31
N GLY A 47 -3.00 10.07 -2.75
CA GLY A 47 -3.70 11.36 -2.64
C GLY A 47 -4.89 11.46 -3.61
N ARG A 48 -4.59 11.54 -4.92
CA ARG A 48 -5.58 11.74 -6.00
C ARG A 48 -5.43 10.80 -7.20
N ASN A 49 -4.31 10.08 -7.31
CA ASN A 49 -4.00 9.27 -8.50
C ASN A 49 -4.70 7.91 -8.42
N VAL A 50 -5.98 7.88 -8.80
CA VAL A 50 -6.82 6.68 -8.80
C VAL A 50 -6.28 5.61 -9.74
N GLU A 51 -5.86 6.00 -10.95
CA GLU A 51 -5.40 5.06 -11.98
C GLU A 51 -4.20 4.25 -11.50
N LEU A 52 -3.16 4.93 -11.00
CA LEU A 52 -1.96 4.26 -10.51
C LEU A 52 -2.23 3.46 -9.24
N LEU A 53 -3.04 3.98 -8.32
CA LEU A 53 -3.45 3.24 -7.13
C LEU A 53 -4.18 1.95 -7.52
N ALA A 54 -5.12 2.01 -8.47
CA ALA A 54 -5.87 0.85 -8.91
C ALA A 54 -5.00 -0.19 -9.62
N ALA A 55 -3.97 0.24 -10.36
CA ALA A 55 -2.97 -0.65 -10.95
C ALA A 55 -2.14 -1.36 -9.86
N GLN A 56 -1.65 -0.60 -8.88
CA GLN A 56 -0.89 -1.15 -7.74
C GLN A 56 -1.75 -2.13 -6.92
N VAL A 57 -3.03 -1.81 -6.67
CA VAL A 57 -3.95 -2.69 -5.93
C VAL A 57 -4.17 -4.02 -6.65
N ARG A 58 -4.37 -4.01 -7.97
CA ARG A 58 -4.54 -5.26 -8.74
C ARG A 58 -3.29 -6.14 -8.70
N GLU A 59 -2.12 -5.50 -8.68
CA GLU A 59 -0.84 -6.20 -8.64
C GLU A 59 -0.58 -6.81 -7.25
N PHE A 60 -0.63 -5.98 -6.21
CA PHE A 60 -0.21 -6.36 -4.86
C PHE A 60 -1.34 -6.94 -3.99
N ARG A 61 -2.59 -6.80 -4.42
CA ARG A 61 -3.81 -7.29 -3.76
C ARG A 61 -3.85 -6.97 -2.27
N PRO A 62 -3.70 -5.68 -1.88
CA PRO A 62 -3.81 -5.28 -0.48
C PRO A 62 -5.22 -5.55 0.05
N LYS A 63 -5.35 -5.63 1.38
CA LYS A 63 -6.66 -5.73 2.02
C LYS A 63 -7.43 -4.42 1.94
N LEU A 64 -6.73 -3.28 1.97
CA LEU A 64 -7.34 -1.94 1.93
C LEU A 64 -6.65 -1.02 0.90
N ALA A 65 -7.46 -0.30 0.14
CA ALA A 65 -7.04 0.81 -0.71
C ALA A 65 -7.74 2.11 -0.28
N VAL A 66 -6.97 3.18 -0.06
CA VAL A 66 -7.51 4.48 0.35
C VAL A 66 -7.11 5.58 -0.61
N ILE A 67 -8.09 6.34 -1.10
CA ILE A 67 -7.85 7.60 -1.81
C ILE A 67 -8.08 8.78 -0.87
N GLY A 68 -7.08 9.63 -0.66
CA GLY A 68 -7.14 10.75 0.28
C GLY A 68 -8.18 11.80 -0.14
N ASP A 69 -8.39 11.98 -1.44
CA ASP A 69 -9.43 12.85 -1.99
C ASP A 69 -10.78 12.12 -2.06
N GLU A 70 -11.70 12.49 -1.17
CA GLU A 70 -13.04 11.89 -1.05
C GLU A 70 -13.86 11.98 -2.34
N SER A 71 -13.64 13.02 -3.16
CA SER A 71 -14.36 13.18 -4.43
C SER A 71 -14.04 12.05 -5.42
N ARG A 72 -12.92 11.35 -5.22
CA ARG A 72 -12.43 10.25 -6.05
C ARG A 72 -12.84 8.87 -5.56
N TYR A 73 -13.61 8.78 -4.49
CA TYR A 73 -14.04 7.50 -3.92
C TYR A 73 -14.74 6.61 -4.97
N ARG A 74 -15.69 7.17 -5.73
CA ARG A 74 -16.43 6.41 -6.75
C ARG A 74 -15.51 5.92 -7.87
N ASP A 75 -14.66 6.80 -8.38
CA ASP A 75 -13.66 6.45 -9.41
C ASP A 75 -12.80 5.27 -8.95
N LEU A 76 -12.28 5.30 -7.71
CA LEU A 76 -11.47 4.21 -7.18
C LEU A 76 -12.28 2.93 -6.99
N LYS A 77 -13.49 3.02 -6.46
CA LYS A 77 -14.36 1.87 -6.23
C LYS A 77 -14.73 1.17 -7.53
N ASP A 78 -15.12 1.93 -8.55
CA ASP A 78 -15.44 1.41 -9.88
C ASP A 78 -14.20 0.82 -10.54
N ALA A 79 -13.06 1.52 -10.42
CA ALA A 79 -11.78 1.02 -10.89
C ALA A 79 -11.28 -0.21 -10.12
N LEU A 80 -11.87 -0.61 -8.98
CA LEU A 80 -11.51 -1.81 -8.24
C LEU A 80 -12.64 -2.85 -8.19
N ALA A 81 -13.69 -2.66 -8.97
CA ALA A 81 -14.76 -3.64 -9.11
C ALA A 81 -14.20 -5.02 -9.51
N GLY A 82 -14.64 -6.06 -8.81
CA GLY A 82 -14.18 -7.44 -9.00
C GLY A 82 -12.90 -7.82 -8.24
N THR A 83 -12.33 -6.90 -7.46
CA THR A 83 -11.28 -7.22 -6.48
C THR A 83 -11.88 -7.50 -5.10
N GLU A 84 -11.13 -8.19 -4.23
CA GLU A 84 -11.49 -8.39 -2.82
C GLU A 84 -11.01 -7.26 -1.91
N THR A 85 -10.36 -6.23 -2.46
CA THR A 85 -9.79 -5.12 -1.70
C THR A 85 -10.89 -4.18 -1.19
N GLU A 86 -10.87 -3.89 0.10
CA GLU A 86 -11.71 -2.85 0.71
C GLU A 86 -11.32 -1.47 0.17
N VAL A 87 -12.30 -0.63 -0.13
CA VAL A 87 -12.08 0.73 -0.67
C VAL A 87 -12.62 1.76 0.32
N ALA A 88 -11.78 2.71 0.71
CA ALA A 88 -12.14 3.84 1.56
C ALA A 88 -11.58 5.16 1.00
N ALA A 89 -12.01 6.30 1.55
CA ALA A 89 -11.50 7.60 1.14
C ALA A 89 -11.45 8.60 2.30
N GLY A 90 -10.69 9.67 2.11
CA GLY A 90 -10.54 10.76 3.07
C GLY A 90 -9.39 10.57 4.05
N THR A 91 -9.06 11.64 4.76
CA THR A 91 -7.92 11.68 5.70
C THR A 91 -8.11 10.74 6.89
N ALA A 92 -9.35 10.58 7.38
CA ALA A 92 -9.67 9.62 8.43
C ALA A 92 -9.36 8.18 8.00
N ALA A 93 -9.74 7.79 6.79
CA ALA A 93 -9.44 6.46 6.25
C ALA A 93 -7.93 6.25 6.04
N VAL A 94 -7.17 7.30 5.72
CA VAL A 94 -5.70 7.22 5.64
C VAL A 94 -5.10 6.95 7.02
N ALA A 95 -5.60 7.61 8.07
CA ALA A 95 -5.18 7.37 9.44
C ALA A 95 -5.55 5.94 9.91
N GLU A 96 -6.74 5.46 9.55
CA GLU A 96 -7.13 4.06 9.81
C GLU A 96 -6.20 3.07 9.11
N ALA A 97 -5.85 3.31 7.83
CA ALA A 97 -4.90 2.48 7.09
C ALA A 97 -3.51 2.44 7.76
N ALA A 98 -3.07 3.55 8.36
CA ALA A 98 -1.82 3.63 9.12
C ALA A 98 -1.89 2.85 10.45
N ALA A 99 -3.08 2.74 11.05
CA ALA A 99 -3.33 2.04 12.31
C ALA A 99 -3.61 0.54 12.15
N ARG A 100 -3.82 0.04 10.92
CA ARG A 100 -4.05 -1.38 10.66
C ARG A 100 -2.84 -2.22 11.09
N PRO A 101 -3.06 -3.45 11.57
CA PRO A 101 -1.98 -4.33 12.01
C PRO A 101 -1.08 -4.71 10.83
N ALA A 102 0.10 -4.11 10.77
CA ALA A 102 1.18 -4.44 9.85
C ALA A 102 2.49 -4.50 10.62
N ASP A 103 3.44 -5.30 10.16
CA ASP A 103 4.79 -5.30 10.73
C ASP A 103 5.44 -3.92 10.56
N TRP A 104 5.25 -3.28 9.39
CA TRP A 104 5.80 -1.97 9.06
C TRP A 104 4.79 -1.05 8.38
N VAL A 105 4.96 0.25 8.61
CA VAL A 105 4.25 1.32 7.90
C VAL A 105 5.29 2.22 7.23
N MET A 106 5.20 2.35 5.91
CA MET A 106 5.96 3.31 5.14
C MET A 106 5.14 4.59 4.98
N SER A 107 5.50 5.68 5.66
CA SER A 107 4.93 7.00 5.38
C SER A 107 5.70 7.66 4.24
N ALA A 108 5.09 7.69 3.06
CA ALA A 108 5.60 8.34 1.84
C ALA A 108 4.71 9.53 1.42
N ILE A 109 3.84 10.00 2.31
CA ILE A 109 3.05 11.21 2.10
C ILE A 109 3.96 12.43 2.27
N VAL A 110 3.79 13.43 1.40
CA VAL A 110 4.65 14.62 1.38
C VAL A 110 4.09 15.71 2.29
N GLY A 111 4.96 16.34 3.09
CA GLY A 111 4.64 17.52 3.89
C GLY A 111 3.88 17.21 5.19
N ALA A 112 3.31 18.24 5.81
CA ALA A 112 2.59 18.13 7.09
C ALA A 112 1.30 17.28 7.03
N ALA A 113 0.93 16.78 5.85
CA ALA A 113 -0.18 15.86 5.66
C ALA A 113 0.17 14.40 5.96
N GLY A 114 1.47 14.07 6.08
CA GLY A 114 2.00 12.71 6.28
C GLY A 114 2.37 12.35 7.70
#